data_AF-A0A7K2CSR9-F1
#
_entry.id   AF-A0A7K2CSR9-F1
#
_cell.length_a   1.000
_cell.length_b   1.000
_cell.length_c   1.000
_cell.angle_alpha   90.00
_cell.angle_beta   90.00
_cell.angle_gamma   90.00
#
_symmetry.space_group_name_H-M   'P 1'
#
loop_
_entity.id
_entity.type
_entity.pdbx_description
1 polymer ?
#
loop_
_entity_poly.entity_id
_entity_poly.type
_entity_poly.pdbx_seq_one_letter_code
_entity_poly.pdbx_strand_id
1 'polypeptide(L)' 'MAYVATQAADARLNVEIETEGMTLNIGPQHPATHGTLRLVARLDGEQVVEAEPIMGYMHRG' A
#
# COMPACT_ATOMS: atom_id res chain seq x y z
N MET A 1 -0.99 -24.09 -4.47
CA MET A 1 -2.09 -24.50 -5.39
C MET A 1 -3.38 -23.70 -5.19
N ALA A 2 -3.73 -23.23 -3.98
CA ALA A 2 -4.93 -22.41 -3.76
C ALA A 2 -4.86 -20.98 -4.36
N TYR A 3 -3.67 -20.35 -4.36
CA TYR A 3 -3.47 -18.98 -4.86
C TYR A 3 -3.80 -18.78 -6.35
N VAL A 4 -3.56 -19.80 -7.18
CA VAL A 4 -3.83 -19.75 -8.63
C VAL A 4 -5.33 -19.88 -8.93
N ALA A 5 -6.06 -20.63 -8.09
CA ALA A 5 -7.50 -20.81 -8.25
C ALA A 5 -8.29 -19.56 -7.86
N THR A 6 -7.84 -18.82 -6.84
CA THR A 6 -8.40 -17.52 -6.45
C THR A 6 -8.20 -16.46 -7.54
N GLN A 7 -7.01 -16.38 -8.13
CA GLN A 7 -6.71 -15.39 -9.18
C GLN A 7 -7.56 -15.58 -10.45
N ALA A 8 -7.86 -16.85 -10.81
CA ALA A 8 -8.70 -17.17 -11.95
C ALA A 8 -10.21 -16.95 -11.70
N ALA A 9 -10.63 -16.93 -10.44
CA ALA A 9 -12.01 -16.64 -10.05
C ALA A 9 -12.30 -15.13 -10.07
N ASP A 10 -11.34 -14.30 -9.61
CA ASP A 10 -11.46 -12.84 -9.66
C ASP A 10 -11.65 -12.33 -11.09
N ALA A 11 -10.86 -12.83 -12.05
CA ALA A 11 -10.84 -12.35 -13.43
C ALA A 11 -12.19 -12.40 -14.19
N ARG A 12 -13.23 -13.08 -13.68
CA ARG A 12 -14.53 -13.24 -14.35
C ARG A 12 -15.60 -12.25 -13.91
N LEU A 13 -15.34 -11.39 -12.92
CA LEU A 13 -16.34 -10.46 -12.36
C LEU A 13 -15.88 -8.99 -12.24
N ASN A 14 -14.68 -8.63 -12.72
CA ASN A 14 -14.18 -7.25 -12.70
C ASN A 14 -14.89 -6.37 -13.73
N VAL A 15 -16.12 -5.91 -13.43
CA VAL A 15 -16.51 -4.55 -13.83
C VAL A 15 -15.83 -3.63 -12.82
N GLU A 16 -14.53 -3.47 -12.97
CA GLU A 16 -13.70 -2.65 -12.10
C GLU A 16 -14.18 -1.22 -12.26
N ILE A 17 -14.84 -0.68 -11.24
CA ILE A 17 -15.00 0.76 -11.15
C ILE A 17 -13.58 1.27 -10.95
N GLU A 18 -12.96 1.77 -12.01
CA GLU A 18 -11.64 2.38 -11.94
C GLU A 18 -11.70 3.46 -10.87
N THR A 19 -11.13 3.16 -9.70
CA THR A 19 -11.06 4.10 -8.61
C THR A 19 -9.86 4.98 -8.91
N GLU A 20 -10.02 6.30 -8.89
CA GLU A 20 -8.86 7.19 -9.03
C GLU A 20 -7.80 6.78 -8.00
N GLY A 21 -6.59 6.48 -8.49
CA GLY A 21 -5.51 5.94 -7.65
C GLY A 21 -5.30 6.81 -6.41
N MET A 22 -5.33 6.19 -5.24
CA MET A 22 -5.26 6.91 -3.97
C MET A 22 -3.81 7.01 -3.50
N THR A 23 -3.39 8.20 -3.04
CA THR A 23 -2.13 8.35 -2.31
C THR A 23 -2.40 8.41 -0.82
N LEU A 24 -1.89 7.43 -0.07
CA LEU A 24 -1.98 7.35 1.39
C LEU A 24 -0.64 7.72 2.03
N ASN A 25 -0.65 8.75 2.87
CA ASN A 25 0.52 9.18 3.63
C ASN A 25 0.42 8.73 5.09
N ILE A 26 1.26 7.78 5.48
CA ILE A 26 1.38 7.27 6.84
C ILE A 26 2.55 7.99 7.50
N GLY A 27 2.24 8.86 8.47
CA GLY A 27 3.23 9.72 9.13
C GLY A 27 4.07 9.00 10.20
N PRO A 28 5.17 9.63 10.67
CA PRO A 28 6.06 9.04 11.68
C PRO A 28 5.45 8.82 13.07
N GLN A 29 4.26 9.37 13.32
CA GLN A 29 3.50 9.19 14.57
C GLN A 29 2.59 7.97 14.53
N HIS A 30 2.46 7.33 13.39
CA HIS A 30 1.55 6.21 13.24
C HIS A 30 2.07 5.00 14.04
N PRO A 31 1.26 4.38 14.93
CA PRO A 31 1.75 3.35 15.85
C PRO A 31 2.29 2.10 15.13
N ALA A 32 1.84 1.85 13.89
CA ALA A 32 2.27 0.70 13.09
C ALA A 32 3.57 0.93 12.30
N THR A 33 4.23 2.08 12.39
CA THR A 33 5.48 2.34 11.67
C THR A 33 6.73 1.80 12.39
N HIS A 34 6.55 1.10 13.52
CA HIS A 34 7.62 0.46 14.30
C HIS A 34 8.82 1.39 14.58
N GLY A 35 8.52 2.64 14.93
CA GLY A 35 9.48 3.73 15.06
C GLY A 35 9.04 4.93 14.22
N THR A 36 9.94 5.88 14.05
CA THR A 36 9.72 7.11 13.28
C THR A 36 10.03 6.87 11.80
N LEU A 37 9.05 6.37 11.06
CA LEU A 37 9.12 6.16 9.61
C LEU A 37 7.89 6.80 8.97
N ARG A 38 8.08 7.52 7.86
CA ARG A 38 6.96 7.97 7.02
C ARG A 38 6.91 7.10 5.78
N LEU A 39 5.71 6.67 5.40
CA LEU A 39 5.45 5.90 4.18
C LEU A 39 4.42 6.62 3.32
N VAL A 40 4.74 6.86 2.06
CA VAL A 40 3.77 7.31 1.06
C VAL A 40 3.45 6.13 0.16
N ALA A 41 2.23 5.60 0.24
CA ALA A 41 1.77 4.46 -0.54
C ALA A 41 0.78 4.90 -1.61
N ARG A 42 0.91 4.35 -2.82
CA ARG A 42 -0.09 4.46 -3.88
C ARG A 42 -0.93 3.19 -3.87
N LEU A 43 -2.24 3.37 -3.88
CA LEU A 43 -3.23 2.30 -3.76
C LEU A 43 -4.10 2.23 -5.00
N ASP A 44 -4.42 1.00 -5.39
CA ASP A 44 -5.50 0.65 -6.30
C ASP A 44 -6.52 -0.17 -5.51
N GLY A 45 -7.60 0.48 -5.08
CA GLY A 45 -8.50 -0.04 -4.07
C GLY A 45 -7.77 -0.40 -2.76
N GLU A 46 -7.82 -1.68 -2.37
CA GLU A 46 -7.14 -2.21 -1.18
C GLU A 46 -5.73 -2.75 -1.47
N GLN A 47 -5.30 -2.75 -2.73
CA GLN A 47 -3.96 -3.21 -3.13
C GLN A 47 -2.95 -2.07 -3.14
N VAL A 48 -1.76 -2.33 -2.58
CA VAL A 48 -0.61 -1.42 -2.69
C VAL A 48 0.08 -1.65 -4.02
N VAL A 49 0.13 -0.62 -4.86
CA VAL A 49 0.82 -0.65 -6.16
C VAL A 49 2.21 -0.06 -6.10
N GLU A 50 2.48 0.82 -5.13
CA GLU A 50 3.81 1.42 -4.90
C GLU A 50 3.91 1.93 -3.46
N ALA A 51 5.12 1.93 -2.90
CA ALA A 51 5.37 2.44 -1.56
C ALA A 51 6.74 3.13 -1.48
N GLU A 52 6.75 4.40 -1.10
CA GLU A 52 7.95 5.22 -0.91
C GLU A 52 8.23 5.41 0.60
N PRO A 53 9.27 4.75 1.15
CA PRO A 53 9.68 4.96 2.53
C PRO A 53 10.56 6.21 2.64
N ILE A 54 10.14 7.18 3.45
CA ILE A 54 10.94 8.35 3.80
C ILE A 54 11.70 8.07 5.09
N MET A 55 13.02 7.92 4.96
CA MET A 55 13.93 7.58 6.06
C MET A 55 14.64 8.81 6.65
N GLY A 56 15.45 8.59 7.69
CA GLY A 56 16.35 9.61 8.26
C GLY A 56 15.80 10.35 9.48
N TYR A 57 14.56 10.08 9.91
CA TYR A 57 13.96 10.72 11.09
C TYR A 57 14.71 10.47 12.41
N MET A 58 15.55 9.44 12.48
CA MET A 58 16.36 9.09 13.65
C MET A 58 17.87 9.22 13.40
N HIS A 59 18.28 9.92 12.34
CA HIS A 59 19.69 10.18 12.08
C HIS A 59 20.27 11.12 13.14
N ARG A 60 21.42 10.77 13.73
CA ARG A 60 22.04 11.49 14.86
C ARG A 60 23.42 12.07 14.54
N GLY A 61 23.76 12.20 13.25
CA GLY A 61 25.12 12.48 12.77
C GLY A 61 25.83 11.22 12.33
#